data_AF-A0A177C1U3-F1
#
_entry.id   AF-A0A177C1U3-F1
#
_cell.length_a   1.000
_cell.length_b   1.000
_cell.length_c   1.000
_cell.angle_alpha   90.00
_cell.angle_beta   90.00
_cell.angle_gamma   90.00
#
_symmetry.space_group_name_H-M   'P 1'
#
loop_
_entity.id
_entity.type
_entity.pdbx_description
1 polymer ?
#
loop_
_entity_poly.entity_id
_entity_poly.type
_entity_poly.pdbx_seq_one_letter_code
_entity_poly.pdbx_strand_id
1 'polypeptide(L)'
;MLVYYFFISLWALLVSADFDVYLVTSASNPGKPFVATVGWQIVDPSRDSCPDPAHTRMILDKTDVSGNKIGIRCITNSGTNGCGPLTTSLPTNIDIMEMHLSETPKMHYTIYKGTHGVHRSYELLGLGGESAGHCEPQPWPPSDQKFANCGEYTLWKKMRCLSFYTADWVNDYERGWHP
;
A
#
# COMPACT_ATOMS: atom_id res chain seq x y z
N MET A 1 5.92 -42.81 4.42
CA MET A 1 5.81 -41.79 3.34
C MET A 1 4.68 -40.79 3.55
N LEU A 2 3.61 -41.07 4.31
CA LEU A 2 2.52 -40.12 4.56
C LEU A 2 2.86 -38.95 5.50
N VAL A 3 3.86 -39.11 6.38
CA VAL A 3 4.23 -38.10 7.39
C VAL A 3 5.00 -36.92 6.78
N TYR A 4 5.71 -37.13 5.66
CA TYR A 4 6.55 -36.08 5.05
C TYR A 4 5.72 -35.01 4.33
N TYR A 5 4.58 -35.38 3.76
CA TYR A 5 3.68 -34.43 3.09
C TYR A 5 2.93 -33.52 4.07
N PHE A 6 2.73 -33.95 5.31
CA PHE A 6 2.04 -33.15 6.34
C PHE A 6 2.90 -32.00 6.88
N PHE A 7 4.23 -32.14 6.84
CA PHE A 7 5.13 -31.07 7.28
C PHE A 7 5.30 -29.97 6.24
N ILE A 8 5.28 -30.29 4.93
CA ILE A 8 5.49 -29.29 3.87
C ILE A 8 4.32 -28.31 3.78
N SER A 9 3.09 -28.75 4.04
CA SER A 9 1.89 -27.90 4.01
C SER A 9 1.76 -26.96 5.22
N LEU A 10 2.51 -27.17 6.31
CA LEU A 10 2.47 -26.30 7.49
C LEU A 10 3.40 -25.07 7.34
N TRP A 11 4.48 -25.19 6.56
CA TRP A 11 5.42 -24.07 6.32
C TRP A 11 4.85 -22.99 5.40
N ALA A 12 3.97 -23.36 4.47
CA ALA A 12 3.30 -22.41 3.59
C ALA A 12 2.29 -21.49 4.31
N LEU A 13 1.94 -21.80 5.57
CA LEU A 13 1.03 -21.00 6.40
C LEU A 13 1.75 -20.06 7.38
N LEU A 14 3.10 -20.07 7.42
CA LEU A 14 3.87 -19.36 8.46
C LEU A 14 4.64 -18.13 7.99
N VAL A 15 4.61 -17.81 6.69
CA VAL A 15 5.15 -16.55 6.18
C VAL A 15 4.02 -15.75 5.58
N SER A 16 3.18 -15.18 6.44
CA SER A 16 2.35 -14.04 6.03
C SER A 16 3.31 -12.89 5.77
N ALA A 17 3.39 -12.42 4.53
CA ALA A 17 4.04 -11.16 4.25
C ALA A 17 3.12 -10.01 4.64
N ASP A 18 3.69 -8.84 4.85
CA ASP A 18 2.92 -7.63 5.05
C ASP A 18 3.61 -6.42 4.41
N PHE A 19 2.80 -5.39 4.17
CA PHE A 19 3.27 -4.10 3.75
C PHE A 19 2.34 -3.00 4.28
N ASP A 20 2.92 -1.83 4.53
CA ASP A 20 2.17 -0.64 4.87
C ASP A 20 2.07 0.28 3.65
N VAL A 21 0.87 0.79 3.39
CA VAL A 21 0.61 1.78 2.35
C VAL A 21 0.67 3.17 2.97
N TYR A 22 1.62 3.98 2.54
CA TYR A 22 1.79 5.36 2.98
C TYR A 22 1.40 6.34 1.87
N LEU A 23 0.66 7.39 2.25
CA LEU A 23 0.59 8.60 1.44
C LEU A 23 1.84 9.43 1.70
N VAL A 24 2.51 9.87 0.65
CA VAL A 24 3.72 10.69 0.72
C VAL A 24 3.41 12.10 0.23
N THR A 25 3.83 13.08 1.00
CA THR A 25 3.79 14.50 0.62
C THR A 25 5.20 15.06 0.69
N SER A 26 5.71 15.63 -0.40
CA SER A 26 6.99 16.36 -0.39
C SER A 26 6.76 17.84 -0.06
N ALA A 27 7.46 18.39 0.93
CA ALA A 27 7.55 19.83 1.10
C ALA A 27 8.45 20.40 0.00
N SER A 28 8.03 21.45 -0.70
CA SER A 28 8.89 22.13 -1.66
C SER A 28 10.10 22.73 -0.95
N ASN A 29 11.27 22.59 -1.57
CA ASN A 29 12.50 23.30 -1.19
C ASN A 29 12.24 24.80 -0.90
N PRO A 30 12.86 25.39 0.15
CA PRO A 30 12.77 26.82 0.41
C PRO A 30 13.17 27.63 -0.83
N GLY A 31 12.27 28.49 -1.34
CA GLY A 31 12.56 29.39 -2.47
C GLY A 31 12.06 28.94 -3.85
N LYS A 32 11.35 27.81 -3.97
CA LYS A 32 10.61 27.45 -5.20
C LYS A 32 9.10 27.56 -4.98
N PRO A 33 8.30 27.85 -6.03
CA PRO A 33 6.84 27.78 -5.94
C PRO A 33 6.42 26.39 -5.44
N PHE A 34 5.47 26.36 -4.50
CA PHE A 34 5.01 25.15 -3.84
C PHE A 34 4.38 24.18 -4.85
N VAL A 35 5.10 23.14 -5.21
CA VAL A 35 4.56 21.98 -5.94
C VAL A 35 4.71 20.80 -4.99
N ALA A 36 3.70 20.58 -4.13
CA ALA A 36 3.64 19.36 -3.37
C ALA A 36 3.41 18.20 -4.33
N THR A 37 4.41 17.33 -4.48
CA THR A 37 4.18 16.04 -5.09
C THR A 37 3.46 15.18 -4.06
N VAL A 38 2.28 14.71 -4.42
CA VAL A 38 1.51 13.75 -3.64
C VAL A 38 1.59 12.41 -4.36
N GLY A 39 1.99 11.39 -3.63
CA GLY A 39 2.09 10.04 -4.14
C GLY A 39 1.96 9.03 -3.02
N TRP A 40 2.35 7.81 -3.32
CA TRP A 40 2.16 6.66 -2.46
C TRP A 40 3.45 5.86 -2.37
N GLN A 41 3.65 5.20 -1.24
CA GLN A 41 4.78 4.28 -1.05
C GLN A 41 4.28 3.01 -0.37
N ILE A 42 4.87 1.89 -0.78
CA ILE A 42 4.70 0.59 -0.15
C ILE A 42 5.93 0.36 0.71
N VAL A 43 5.75 0.26 2.02
CA VAL A 43 6.83 0.26 3.00
C VAL A 43 6.78 -1.01 3.83
N ASP A 44 7.95 -1.58 4.12
CA ASP A 44 8.07 -2.70 5.04
C ASP A 44 7.73 -2.24 6.47
N PRO A 45 6.73 -2.85 7.12
CA PRO A 45 6.29 -2.54 8.49
C PRO A 45 7.39 -2.61 9.55
N SER A 46 8.43 -3.41 9.32
CA SER A 46 9.56 -3.61 10.24
C SER A 46 10.60 -2.49 10.16
N ARG A 47 10.56 -1.62 9.14
CA ARG A 47 11.58 -0.58 8.96
C ARG A 47 11.54 0.45 10.08
N ASP A 48 12.71 0.70 10.69
CA ASP A 48 12.86 1.68 11.76
C ASP A 48 13.26 3.10 11.32
N SER A 49 13.65 3.25 10.06
CA SER A 49 14.10 4.50 9.48
C SER A 49 13.23 4.93 8.31
N CYS A 50 13.29 6.22 7.99
CA CYS A 50 12.62 6.80 6.83
C CYS A 50 12.93 5.99 5.56
N PRO A 51 11.91 5.61 4.76
CA PRO A 51 12.12 4.87 3.53
C PRO A 51 13.05 5.64 2.60
N ASP A 52 14.14 4.98 2.20
CA ASP A 52 15.08 5.53 1.23
C ASP A 52 14.38 5.65 -0.14
N PRO A 53 14.29 6.85 -0.75
CA PRO A 53 13.73 7.02 -2.08
C PRO A 53 14.43 6.17 -3.15
N ALA A 54 15.70 5.81 -2.95
CA ALA A 54 16.43 4.90 -3.84
C ALA A 54 15.91 3.44 -3.74
N HIS A 55 15.30 3.07 -2.62
CA HIS A 55 14.81 1.71 -2.33
C HIS A 55 13.29 1.57 -2.30
N THR A 56 12.57 2.67 -2.16
CA THR A 56 11.10 2.70 -2.10
C THR A 56 10.61 3.75 -3.09
N ARG A 57 10.14 3.27 -4.25
CA ARG A 57 9.67 4.16 -5.32
C ARG A 57 8.42 4.92 -4.89
N MET A 58 8.28 6.14 -5.40
CA MET A 58 7.05 6.91 -5.28
C MET A 58 6.08 6.48 -6.40
N ILE A 59 4.91 5.99 -6.00
CA ILE A 59 3.83 5.58 -6.90
C ILE A 59 2.85 6.74 -7.02
N LEU A 60 2.58 7.20 -8.23
CA LEU A 60 1.73 8.37 -8.43
C LEU A 60 0.26 8.07 -8.11
N ASP A 61 -0.40 9.07 -7.55
CA ASP A 61 -1.86 9.08 -7.48
C ASP A 61 -2.45 9.20 -8.90
N LYS A 62 -3.48 8.41 -9.20
CA LYS A 62 -4.15 8.37 -10.50
C LYS A 62 -5.65 8.32 -10.33
N THR A 63 -6.35 8.92 -11.29
CA THR A 63 -7.81 8.79 -11.40
C THR A 63 -8.25 7.44 -11.97
N ASP A 64 -7.33 6.74 -12.65
CA ASP A 64 -7.53 5.44 -13.30
C ASP A 64 -6.20 4.68 -13.37
N VAL A 65 -6.21 3.44 -12.88
CA VAL A 65 -5.08 2.51 -12.88
C VAL A 65 -5.37 1.23 -13.68
N SER A 66 -6.43 1.25 -14.49
CA SER A 66 -6.79 0.14 -15.38
C SER A 66 -5.80 -0.03 -16.54
N GLY A 67 -5.80 -1.23 -17.13
CA GLY A 67 -4.85 -1.60 -18.17
C GLY A 67 -3.45 -1.79 -17.57
N ASN A 68 -2.52 -0.94 -18.00
CA ASN A 68 -1.08 -1.02 -17.70
C ASN A 68 -0.56 0.27 -17.02
N LYS A 69 -1.46 1.03 -16.37
CA LYS A 69 -1.15 2.36 -15.82
C LYS A 69 -0.67 2.25 -14.38
N ILE A 70 0.64 2.13 -14.17
CA ILE A 70 1.23 2.00 -12.82
C ILE A 70 0.84 3.21 -11.96
N GLY A 71 0.24 2.97 -10.80
CA GLY A 71 -0.28 4.02 -9.93
C GLY A 71 -1.18 3.47 -8.83
N ILE A 72 -1.62 4.37 -7.96
CA ILE A 72 -2.68 4.09 -7.00
C ILE A 72 -3.82 5.07 -7.24
N ARG A 73 -5.03 4.54 -7.29
CA ARG A 73 -6.27 5.31 -7.30
C ARG A 73 -6.92 5.18 -5.94
N CYS A 74 -7.13 6.31 -5.28
CA CYS A 74 -7.80 6.38 -4.00
C CYS A 74 -9.13 7.14 -4.15
N ILE A 75 -10.23 6.52 -3.74
CA ILE A 75 -11.58 7.07 -3.84
C ILE A 75 -12.19 7.16 -2.45
N THR A 76 -12.80 8.30 -2.17
CA THR A 76 -13.66 8.51 -1.00
C THR A 76 -15.03 9.00 -1.45
N ASN A 77 -16.04 8.68 -0.66
CA ASN A 77 -17.41 9.12 -0.83
C ASN A 77 -17.51 10.63 -0.57
N SER A 78 -18.53 11.26 -1.17
CA SER A 78 -18.75 12.69 -1.03
C SER A 78 -18.92 13.09 0.44
N GLY A 79 -18.15 14.10 0.88
CA GLY A 79 -18.19 14.62 2.24
C GLY A 79 -17.24 13.95 3.23
N THR A 80 -16.50 12.90 2.82
CA THR A 80 -15.41 12.33 3.63
C THR A 80 -14.07 12.44 2.91
N ASN A 81 -12.99 12.60 3.69
CA ASN A 81 -11.63 12.57 3.17
C ASN A 81 -10.88 11.39 3.79
N GLY A 82 -10.32 10.53 2.96
CA GLY A 82 -9.47 9.40 3.35
C GLY A 82 -8.13 9.36 2.63
N CYS A 83 -8.04 9.98 1.45
CA CYS A 83 -6.87 9.96 0.57
C CYS A 83 -5.87 11.09 0.84
N GLY A 84 -6.21 12.08 1.67
CA GLY A 84 -5.31 13.19 2.03
C GLY A 84 -4.32 12.88 3.17
N PRO A 85 -3.57 13.86 3.68
CA PRO A 85 -2.77 13.73 4.90
C PRO A 85 -3.62 13.33 6.12
N LEU A 86 -3.06 12.57 7.07
CA LEU A 86 -3.83 12.13 8.26
C LEU A 86 -4.36 13.29 9.12
N THR A 87 -3.69 14.45 9.11
CA THR A 87 -4.18 15.67 9.78
C THR A 87 -5.52 16.17 9.25
N THR A 88 -5.93 15.73 8.05
CA THR A 88 -7.12 16.20 7.33
C THR A 88 -8.00 15.07 6.80
N SER A 89 -7.66 13.81 7.11
CA SER A 89 -8.33 12.64 6.55
C SER A 89 -8.24 11.42 7.46
N LEU A 90 -9.25 10.56 7.41
CA LEU A 90 -9.30 9.30 8.16
C LEU A 90 -9.15 8.13 7.18
N PRO A 91 -8.21 7.19 7.39
CA PRO A 91 -8.04 6.07 6.48
C PRO A 91 -9.29 5.17 6.37
N THR A 92 -10.10 5.12 7.41
CA THR A 92 -11.41 4.44 7.41
C THR A 92 -12.45 5.09 6.50
N ASN A 93 -12.16 6.26 5.93
CA ASN A 93 -12.99 6.92 4.91
C ASN A 93 -12.57 6.59 3.47
N ILE A 94 -11.51 5.81 3.27
CA ILE A 94 -11.15 5.32 1.94
C ILE A 94 -12.16 4.25 1.55
N ASP A 95 -12.94 4.51 0.49
CA ASP A 95 -13.97 3.58 0.02
C ASP A 95 -13.43 2.59 -1.00
N ILE A 96 -12.52 3.04 -1.87
CA ILE A 96 -11.80 2.19 -2.81
C ILE A 96 -10.34 2.61 -2.83
N MET A 97 -9.43 1.63 -2.72
CA MET A 97 -8.02 1.79 -3.05
C MET A 97 -7.65 0.75 -4.09
N GLU A 98 -7.45 1.21 -5.32
CA GLU A 98 -7.06 0.39 -6.47
C GLU A 98 -5.58 0.66 -6.75
N MET A 99 -4.76 -0.39 -6.77
CA MET A 99 -3.32 -0.32 -6.83
C MET A 99 -2.85 -1.15 -8.02
N HIS A 100 -2.22 -0.50 -8.99
CA HIS A 100 -1.52 -1.18 -10.05
C HIS A 100 -0.02 -0.92 -9.90
N LEU A 101 0.68 -1.92 -9.41
CA LEU A 101 2.04 -1.79 -8.89
C LEU A 101 3.07 -2.32 -9.89
N SER A 102 2.77 -3.33 -10.69
CA SER A 102 3.69 -3.77 -11.74
C SER A 102 2.94 -4.47 -12.85
N GLU A 103 3.52 -4.45 -14.05
CA GLU A 103 3.03 -5.16 -15.23
C GLU A 103 3.63 -6.56 -15.37
N THR A 104 4.81 -6.78 -14.83
CA THR A 104 5.50 -8.08 -14.81
C THR A 104 6.02 -8.23 -13.37
N PRO A 105 5.72 -9.31 -12.60
CA PRO A 105 4.46 -9.99 -12.75
C PRO A 105 3.36 -8.93 -12.59
N LYS A 106 2.18 -9.24 -13.11
CA LYS A 106 1.07 -8.33 -12.93
C LYS A 106 0.69 -8.25 -11.45
N MET A 107 0.94 -7.10 -10.82
CA MET A 107 0.55 -6.78 -9.46
C MET A 107 -0.54 -5.72 -9.50
N HIS A 108 -1.80 -6.18 -9.44
CA HIS A 108 -2.96 -5.31 -9.44
C HIS A 108 -3.89 -5.76 -8.32
N TYR A 109 -4.24 -4.84 -7.43
CA TYR A 109 -5.08 -5.11 -6.29
C TYR A 109 -6.14 -4.03 -6.08
N THR A 110 -7.28 -4.43 -5.54
CA THR A 110 -8.34 -3.51 -5.14
C THR A 110 -8.79 -3.82 -3.73
N ILE A 111 -8.94 -2.77 -2.93
CA ILE A 111 -9.45 -2.81 -1.57
C ILE A 111 -10.75 -2.02 -1.54
N TYR A 112 -11.82 -2.63 -1.01
CA TYR A 112 -13.12 -1.99 -0.84
C TYR A 112 -13.44 -1.79 0.64
N LYS A 113 -14.05 -0.65 0.97
CA LYS A 113 -14.73 -0.49 2.26
C LYS A 113 -16.12 -1.12 2.20
N GLY A 114 -16.47 -1.83 3.26
CA GLY A 114 -17.72 -2.59 3.32
C GLY A 114 -17.65 -3.88 2.52
N THR A 115 -18.73 -4.66 2.57
CA THR A 115 -18.81 -5.95 1.87
C THR A 115 -18.94 -5.72 0.37
N HIS A 116 -18.13 -6.43 -0.43
CA HIS A 116 -18.19 -6.39 -1.89
C HIS A 116 -18.41 -7.81 -2.44
N GLY A 117 -19.65 -8.11 -2.81
CA GLY A 117 -20.04 -9.48 -3.16
C GLY A 117 -19.90 -10.42 -1.96
N VAL A 118 -19.02 -11.42 -2.07
CA VAL A 118 -18.72 -12.38 -0.99
C VAL A 118 -17.54 -11.93 -0.10
N HIS A 119 -16.84 -10.87 -0.48
CA HIS A 119 -15.63 -10.40 0.17
C HIS A 119 -15.93 -9.44 1.32
N ARG A 120 -15.15 -9.55 2.39
CA ARG A 120 -15.30 -8.72 3.58
C ARG A 120 -14.74 -7.32 3.34
N SER A 121 -15.10 -6.38 4.22
CA SER A 121 -14.51 -5.05 4.21
C SER A 121 -12.99 -5.14 4.29
N TYR A 122 -12.31 -4.35 3.46
CA TYR A 122 -10.86 -4.24 3.34
C TYR A 122 -10.14 -5.54 2.96
N GLU A 123 -10.82 -6.48 2.33
CA GLU A 123 -10.15 -7.58 1.67
C GLU A 123 -9.28 -7.07 0.50
N LEU A 124 -8.07 -7.61 0.38
CA LEU A 124 -7.16 -7.26 -0.71
C LEU A 124 -7.46 -8.19 -1.88
N LEU A 125 -8.12 -7.69 -2.91
CA LEU A 125 -8.57 -8.49 -4.05
C LEU A 125 -7.61 -8.35 -5.22
N GLY A 126 -7.17 -9.45 -5.80
CA GLY A 126 -6.42 -9.45 -7.05
C GLY A 126 -7.29 -9.14 -8.28
N LEU A 127 -6.67 -9.09 -9.46
CA LEU A 127 -7.34 -8.73 -10.72
C LEU A 127 -8.52 -9.66 -11.08
N GLY A 128 -8.44 -10.94 -10.70
CA GLY A 128 -9.49 -11.92 -10.94
C GLY A 128 -10.57 -11.96 -9.85
N GLY A 129 -10.48 -11.09 -8.84
CA GLY A 129 -11.35 -11.10 -7.67
C GLY A 129 -10.96 -12.14 -6.61
N GLU A 130 -9.83 -12.82 -6.78
CA GLU A 130 -9.28 -13.71 -5.76
C GLU A 130 -8.79 -12.92 -4.54
N SER A 131 -8.93 -13.51 -3.36
CA SER A 131 -8.38 -12.94 -2.13
C SER A 131 -6.85 -13.08 -2.14
N ALA A 132 -6.15 -11.95 -2.15
CA ALA A 132 -4.69 -11.86 -2.02
C ALA A 132 -4.25 -11.54 -0.59
N GLY A 133 -5.21 -11.32 0.32
CA GLY A 133 -4.95 -10.95 1.70
C GLY A 133 -6.04 -10.07 2.31
N HIS A 134 -5.67 -9.37 3.38
CA HIS A 134 -6.55 -8.44 4.08
C HIS A 134 -5.79 -7.21 4.54
N CYS A 135 -6.42 -6.05 4.42
CA CYS A 135 -5.87 -4.80 4.88
C CYS A 135 -6.67 -4.23 6.06
N GLU A 136 -5.98 -3.51 6.92
CA GLU A 136 -6.56 -2.79 8.04
C GLU A 136 -6.22 -1.31 7.89
N PRO A 137 -7.22 -0.41 7.92
CA PRO A 137 -6.96 1.02 7.96
C PRO A 137 -6.17 1.38 9.21
N GLN A 138 -5.22 2.31 9.07
CA GLN A 138 -4.48 2.84 10.21
C GLN A 138 -5.47 3.42 11.25
N PRO A 139 -5.41 2.98 12.52
CA PRO A 139 -6.29 3.49 13.57
C PRO A 139 -6.19 5.01 13.76
N TRP A 140 -7.28 5.60 14.24
CA TRP A 140 -7.32 7.00 14.67
C TRP A 140 -7.53 7.11 16.19
N PRO A 141 -6.73 7.92 16.92
CA PRO A 141 -5.62 8.75 16.44
C PRO A 141 -4.45 7.91 15.89
N PRO A 142 -3.61 8.46 15.00
CA PRO A 142 -2.56 7.69 14.38
C PRO A 142 -1.53 7.27 15.43
N SER A 143 -1.45 5.96 15.67
CA SER A 143 -0.48 5.33 16.58
C SER A 143 0.94 5.27 16.00
N ASP A 144 1.06 5.38 14.67
CA ASP A 144 2.32 5.27 13.95
C ASP A 144 2.59 6.55 13.13
N GLN A 145 3.31 7.49 13.75
CA GLN A 145 3.82 8.71 13.11
C GLN A 145 5.33 8.63 12.83
N LYS A 146 5.88 7.41 12.80
CA LYS A 146 7.32 7.15 12.70
C LYS A 146 7.99 7.88 11.54
N PHE A 147 7.26 8.08 10.45
CA PHE A 147 7.73 8.71 9.22
C PHE A 147 7.07 10.07 8.93
N ALA A 148 6.52 10.73 9.96
CA ALA A 148 5.91 12.05 9.81
C ALA A 148 6.95 13.13 9.42
N ASN A 149 8.24 12.89 9.63
CA ASN A 149 9.32 13.79 9.23
C ASN A 149 10.53 13.02 8.69
N CYS A 150 10.61 12.92 7.37
CA CYS A 150 11.68 12.25 6.63
C CYS A 150 12.43 13.23 5.73
N GLY A 151 12.84 14.36 6.31
CA GLY A 151 13.55 15.43 5.60
C GLY A 151 12.58 16.22 4.72
N GLU A 152 12.73 16.11 3.40
CA GLU A 152 11.84 16.78 2.44
C GLU A 152 10.46 16.09 2.30
N TYR A 153 10.30 14.90 2.89
CA TYR A 153 9.10 14.09 2.77
C TYR A 153 8.42 13.89 4.13
N THR A 154 7.10 13.86 4.08
CA THR A 154 6.25 13.40 5.18
C THR A 154 5.43 12.22 4.68
N LEU A 155 5.42 11.13 5.43
CA LEU A 155 4.67 9.93 5.12
C LEU A 155 3.54 9.73 6.13
N TRP A 156 2.36 9.40 5.61
CA TRP A 156 1.15 9.17 6.39
C TRP A 156 0.64 7.76 6.16
N LYS A 157 0.75 6.89 7.17
CA LYS A 157 0.27 5.52 7.06
C LYS A 157 -1.23 5.48 6.84
N LYS A 158 -1.67 4.79 5.79
CA LYS A 158 -3.09 4.63 5.46
C LYS A 158 -3.60 3.25 5.79
N MET A 159 -2.89 2.21 5.38
CA MET A 159 -3.33 0.84 5.61
C MET A 159 -2.12 -0.05 5.92
N ARG A 160 -2.35 -1.08 6.72
CA ARG A 160 -1.48 -2.25 6.80
C ARG A 160 -2.15 -3.38 6.04
N CYS A 161 -1.44 -4.01 5.12
CA CYS A 161 -1.94 -5.13 4.34
C CYS A 161 -1.17 -6.39 4.67
N LEU A 162 -1.87 -7.42 5.13
CA LEU A 162 -1.38 -8.79 5.22
C LEU A 162 -1.60 -9.44 3.86
N SER A 163 -0.54 -9.93 3.23
CA SER A 163 -0.61 -10.50 1.88
C SER A 163 0.42 -11.62 1.67
N PHE A 164 0.50 -12.15 0.45
CA PHE A 164 1.54 -13.08 0.05
C PHE A 164 2.86 -12.40 -0.34
N TYR A 165 2.85 -11.08 -0.60
CA TYR A 165 4.01 -10.34 -1.10
C TYR A 165 4.53 -9.34 -0.06
N THR A 166 5.85 -9.29 0.12
CA THR A 166 6.49 -8.30 1.00
C THR A 166 6.57 -6.95 0.32
N ALA A 167 6.75 -5.88 1.10
CA ALA A 167 7.01 -4.55 0.55
C ALA A 167 8.24 -4.53 -0.37
N ASP A 168 9.30 -5.25 -0.02
CA ASP A 168 10.51 -5.34 -0.84
C ASP A 168 10.22 -6.03 -2.18
N TRP A 169 9.46 -7.14 -2.19
CA TRP A 169 9.03 -7.77 -3.46
C TRP A 169 8.27 -6.80 -4.37
N VAL A 170 7.38 -6.00 -3.79
CA VAL A 170 6.60 -4.98 -4.52
C VAL A 170 7.48 -3.86 -5.08
N ASN A 171 8.55 -3.49 -4.37
CA ASN A 171 9.45 -2.40 -4.75
C ASN A 171 10.60 -2.84 -5.68
N ASP A 172 11.05 -4.09 -5.57
CA ASP A 172 12.21 -4.61 -6.30
C ASP A 172 11.88 -5.03 -7.72
N TYR A 173 10.63 -5.44 -7.97
CA TYR A 173 10.35 -6.16 -9.19
C TYR A 173 10.59 -5.33 -10.47
N GLU A 174 10.22 -4.05 -10.51
CA GLU A 174 10.46 -3.21 -11.70
C GLU A 174 11.94 -2.85 -11.92
N ARG A 175 12.81 -3.13 -10.94
CA ARG A 175 14.23 -2.83 -11.05
C ARG A 175 15.01 -3.92 -11.78
N GLY A 176 14.38 -5.05 -12.11
CA GLY A 176 15.06 -6.21 -12.70
C GLY A 176 16.05 -6.88 -11.75
N TRP A 177 15.95 -6.57 -10.45
CA TRP A 177 16.69 -7.27 -9.40
C TRP A 177 15.83 -8.44 -8.96
N HIS A 178 16.17 -9.63 -9.45
CA HIS A 178 15.66 -10.87 -8.90
C HIS A 178 16.87 -11.65 -8.38
N PRO A 179 16.79 -12.29 -7.19
CA PRO A 179 17.76 -13.29 -6.78
C PRO A 179 17.78 -14.50 -7.73
#